data_AF-A0A8C0X4E3-F1
#
_entry.id   AF-A0A8C0X4E3-F1
#
_cell.length_a   1.000
_cell.length_b   1.000
_cell.length_c   1.000
_cell.angle_alpha   90.00
_cell.angle_beta   90.00
_cell.angle_gamma   90.00
#
_symmetry.space_group_name_H-M   'P 1'
#
loop_
_entity.id
_entity.type
_entity.pdbx_description
1 polymer ?
#
loop_
_entity_poly.entity_id
_entity_poly.type
_entity_poly.pdbx_seq_one_letter_code
_entity_poly.pdbx_strand_id
1 'polypeptide(L)'
;IEAQKEKESQVAAWLKKMFGDHPILQYEVNPRTTEILYHLSEHNKVRDRDVHLVIEDLKQKASEYESEAKHLQDLLMDSVNFSPANLSGTGSRYLNALVDSAVALETKDTSLASFIPVVNDLTSDLSLTKSKNEEIKLELGKLEKNLTATLVLEKCLQDDLKKAELHLSTERAKVNSHL
;
A
#
# COMPACT_ATOMS: atom_id res chain seq x y z
N ILE A 1 -30.45 9.05 5.33
CA ILE A 1 -31.17 7.87 4.77
C ILE A 1 -30.91 7.78 3.27
N GLU A 2 -31.13 8.85 2.51
CA GLU A 2 -30.92 8.87 1.04
C GLU A 2 -29.46 8.61 0.62
N ALA A 3 -28.49 9.27 1.26
CA ALA A 3 -27.06 9.04 1.01
C ALA A 3 -26.59 7.61 1.35
N GLN A 4 -27.23 6.94 2.32
CA GLN A 4 -26.90 5.56 2.70
C GLN A 4 -27.37 4.58 1.63
N LYS A 5 -28.60 4.79 1.13
CA LYS A 5 -29.21 3.98 0.08
C LYS A 5 -28.46 4.09 -1.25
N GLU A 6 -27.94 5.29 -1.55
CA GLU A 6 -27.07 5.53 -2.70
C GLU A 6 -25.77 4.69 -2.62
N LYS A 7 -25.09 4.71 -1.46
CA LYS A 7 -23.88 3.91 -1.25
C LYS A 7 -24.16 2.40 -1.38
N GLU A 8 -25.26 1.91 -0.83
CA GLU A 8 -25.68 0.51 -0.96
C GLU A 8 -25.87 0.09 -2.43
N SER A 9 -26.51 0.95 -3.23
CA SER A 9 -26.71 0.72 -4.67
C SER A 9 -25.38 0.66 -5.42
N GLN A 10 -24.46 1.59 -5.13
CA GLN A 10 -23.15 1.62 -5.77
C GLN A 10 -22.30 0.39 -5.40
N VAL A 11 -22.34 -0.03 -4.12
CA VAL A 11 -21.67 -1.25 -3.66
C VAL A 11 -22.24 -2.48 -4.36
N ALA A 12 -23.56 -2.60 -4.47
CA ALA A 12 -24.20 -3.73 -5.14
C ALA A 12 -23.83 -3.80 -6.64
N ALA A 13 -23.83 -2.66 -7.33
CA ALA A 13 -23.42 -2.58 -8.73
C ALA A 13 -21.93 -2.94 -8.91
N TRP A 14 -21.06 -2.45 -8.03
CA TRP A 14 -19.63 -2.77 -8.05
C TRP A 14 -19.37 -4.25 -7.76
N LEU A 15 -20.01 -4.84 -6.75
CA LEU A 15 -19.88 -6.28 -6.47
C LEU A 15 -20.36 -7.13 -7.65
N LYS A 16 -21.49 -6.77 -8.26
CA LYS A 16 -21.97 -7.46 -9.47
C LYS A 16 -20.94 -7.40 -10.61
N LYS A 17 -20.30 -6.26 -10.81
CA LYS A 17 -19.22 -6.12 -11.80
C LYS A 17 -18.01 -7.01 -11.46
N MET A 18 -17.60 -7.08 -10.19
CA MET A 18 -16.41 -7.84 -9.76
C MET A 18 -16.62 -9.36 -9.85
N PHE A 19 -17.80 -9.85 -9.50
CA PHE A 19 -18.10 -11.29 -9.50
C PHE A 19 -18.60 -11.79 -10.86
N GLY A 20 -19.08 -10.89 -11.73
CA GLY A 20 -19.58 -11.25 -13.06
C GLY A 20 -20.78 -12.18 -12.95
N ASP A 21 -20.65 -13.39 -13.49
CA ASP A 21 -21.68 -14.43 -13.42
C ASP A 21 -21.61 -15.26 -12.12
N HIS A 22 -20.58 -15.08 -11.29
CA HIS A 22 -20.45 -15.80 -10.03
C HIS A 22 -21.41 -15.24 -8.98
N PRO A 23 -21.96 -16.10 -8.11
CA PRO A 23 -22.80 -15.65 -7.02
C PRO A 23 -22.00 -14.78 -6.04
N ILE A 24 -22.56 -13.62 -5.67
CA ILE A 24 -22.02 -12.76 -4.62
C ILE A 24 -22.25 -13.46 -3.28
N LEU A 25 -21.20 -13.64 -2.49
CA LEU A 25 -21.30 -14.20 -1.14
C LEU A 25 -22.25 -13.35 -0.29
N GLN A 26 -23.13 -14.00 0.47
CA GLN A 26 -24.01 -13.28 1.39
C GLN A 26 -23.19 -12.52 2.44
N TYR A 27 -23.53 -11.26 2.63
CA TYR A 27 -22.90 -10.40 3.64
C TYR A 27 -23.97 -9.62 4.40
N GLU A 28 -23.63 -9.20 5.61
CA GLU A 28 -24.54 -8.41 6.43
C GLU A 28 -24.60 -6.96 5.90
N VAL A 29 -25.77 -6.57 5.38
CA VAL A 29 -26.02 -5.20 4.93
C VAL A 29 -26.35 -4.33 6.13
N ASN A 30 -25.33 -3.70 6.69
CA ASN A 30 -25.45 -2.69 7.74
C ASN A 30 -24.63 -1.44 7.39
N PRO A 31 -24.82 -0.30 8.10
CA PRO A 31 -24.13 0.93 7.76
C PRO A 31 -22.61 0.83 7.74
N ARG A 32 -22.04 0.07 8.68
CA ARG A 32 -20.58 -0.12 8.79
C ARG A 32 -20.04 -0.93 7.61
N THR A 33 -20.66 -2.06 7.31
CA THR A 33 -20.24 -2.94 6.19
C THR A 33 -20.37 -2.22 4.86
N THR A 34 -21.46 -1.48 4.67
CA THR A 34 -21.69 -0.68 3.45
C THR A 34 -20.61 0.39 3.27
N GLU A 35 -20.22 1.09 4.34
CA GLU A 35 -19.19 2.13 4.26
C GLU A 35 -17.82 1.54 3.89
N ILE A 36 -17.44 0.42 4.50
CA ILE A 36 -16.18 -0.28 4.20
C ILE A 36 -16.16 -0.73 2.72
N LEU A 37 -17.23 -1.36 2.25
CA LEU A 37 -17.33 -1.82 0.87
C LEU A 37 -17.37 -0.66 -0.13
N TYR A 38 -18.02 0.45 0.23
CA TYR A 38 -18.04 1.65 -0.59
C TYR A 38 -16.64 2.22 -0.78
N HIS A 39 -15.88 2.41 0.29
CA HIS A 39 -14.50 2.88 0.20
C HIS A 39 -13.60 1.93 -0.59
N LEU A 40 -13.77 0.61 -0.38
CA LEU A 40 -13.05 -0.39 -1.15
C LEU A 40 -13.38 -0.29 -2.65
N SER A 41 -14.65 -0.06 -3.00
CA SER A 41 -15.07 0.12 -4.39
C SER A 41 -14.44 1.36 -5.03
N GLU A 42 -14.36 2.48 -4.31
CA GLU A 42 -13.75 3.71 -4.79
C GLU A 42 -12.24 3.54 -5.00
N HIS A 43 -11.56 2.91 -4.04
CA HIS A 43 -10.14 2.58 -4.17
C HIS A 43 -9.86 1.65 -5.35
N ASN A 44 -10.70 0.62 -5.55
CA ASN A 44 -10.55 -0.28 -6.68
C ASN A 44 -10.80 0.44 -8.00
N LYS A 45 -11.81 1.30 -8.13
CA LYS A 45 -12.06 2.07 -9.37
C LYS A 45 -10.85 2.93 -9.75
N VAL A 46 -10.23 3.60 -8.79
CA VAL A 46 -9.03 4.41 -9.03
C VAL A 46 -7.87 3.52 -9.47
N ARG A 47 -7.60 2.44 -8.74
CA ARG A 47 -6.53 1.49 -9.09
C ARG A 47 -6.74 0.85 -10.46
N ASP A 48 -7.95 0.41 -10.77
CA ASP A 48 -8.31 -0.21 -12.05
C ASP A 48 -8.06 0.76 -13.22
N ARG A 49 -8.43 2.04 -13.05
CA ARG A 49 -8.17 3.08 -14.04
C ARG A 49 -6.67 3.28 -14.23
N ASP A 50 -5.91 3.40 -13.15
CA ASP A 50 -4.48 3.67 -13.22
C ASP A 50 -3.73 2.46 -13.84
N VAL A 51 -4.11 1.23 -13.48
CA VAL A 51 -3.61 0.00 -14.10
C VAL A 51 -3.98 -0.07 -15.58
N HIS A 52 -5.20 0.32 -15.96
CA HIS A 52 -5.61 0.36 -17.36
C HIS A 52 -4.75 1.33 -18.18
N LEU A 53 -4.47 2.53 -17.65
CA LEU A 53 -3.59 3.50 -18.32
C LEU A 53 -2.17 2.94 -18.51
N VAL A 54 -1.63 2.25 -17.50
CA VAL A 54 -0.32 1.58 -17.61
C VAL A 54 -0.34 0.49 -18.69
N ILE A 55 -1.41 -0.32 -18.75
CA ILE A 55 -1.53 -1.37 -19.76
C ILE A 55 -1.57 -0.78 -21.17
N GLU A 56 -2.35 0.28 -21.39
CA GLU A 56 -2.45 0.91 -22.70
C GLU A 56 -1.14 1.59 -23.13
N ASP A 57 -0.44 2.25 -22.19
CA ASP A 57 0.90 2.79 -22.44
C ASP A 57 1.90 1.70 -22.84
N LEU A 58 1.92 0.58 -22.11
CA LEU A 58 2.80 -0.55 -22.44
C LEU A 58 2.47 -1.18 -23.79
N LYS A 59 1.19 -1.28 -24.18
CA LYS A 59 0.79 -1.75 -25.51
C LYS A 59 1.26 -0.81 -26.61
N GLN A 60 1.07 0.50 -26.43
CA GLN A 60 1.53 1.49 -27.40
C GLN A 60 3.05 1.39 -27.56
N LYS A 61 3.79 1.37 -26.45
CA LYS A 61 5.25 1.25 -26.45
C LYS A 61 5.72 -0.04 -27.11
N ALA A 62 5.05 -1.17 -26.88
CA ALA A 62 5.35 -2.42 -27.56
C ALA A 62 5.18 -2.29 -29.10
N SER A 63 4.10 -1.65 -29.54
CA SER A 63 3.86 -1.38 -30.97
C SER A 63 4.92 -0.46 -31.58
N GLU A 64 5.39 0.55 -30.83
CA GLU A 64 6.47 1.44 -31.28
C GLU A 64 7.79 0.68 -31.45
N TYR A 65 8.17 -0.16 -30.48
CA TYR A 65 9.36 -1.01 -30.59
C TYR A 65 9.27 -2.03 -31.72
N GLU A 66 8.10 -2.63 -31.95
CA GLU A 66 7.90 -3.56 -33.07
C GLU A 66 8.04 -2.84 -34.42
N SER A 67 7.47 -1.64 -34.54
CA SER A 67 7.62 -0.80 -35.73
C SER A 67 9.06 -0.38 -35.97
N GLU A 68 9.79 0.04 -34.93
CA GLU A 68 11.19 0.42 -35.03
C GLU A 68 12.07 -0.78 -35.38
N ALA A 69 11.83 -1.94 -34.79
CA ALA A 69 12.55 -3.17 -35.11
C ALA A 69 12.38 -3.54 -36.60
N LYS A 70 11.16 -3.41 -37.12
CA LYS A 70 10.88 -3.61 -38.55
C LYS A 70 11.57 -2.55 -39.41
N HIS A 71 11.49 -1.28 -39.03
CA HIS A 71 12.17 -0.20 -39.75
C HIS A 71 13.69 -0.43 -39.84
N LEU A 72 14.33 -0.81 -38.74
CA LEU A 72 15.76 -1.12 -38.71
C LEU A 72 16.10 -2.35 -39.56
N GLN A 73 15.25 -3.38 -39.54
CA GLN A 73 15.41 -4.55 -40.40
C GLN A 73 15.37 -4.16 -41.89
N ASP A 74 14.34 -3.42 -42.29
CA ASP A 74 14.17 -2.95 -43.66
C ASP A 74 15.36 -2.06 -44.07
N LEU A 75 15.80 -1.14 -43.19
CA LEU A 75 16.97 -0.29 -43.43
C LEU A 75 18.23 -1.13 -43.65
N LEU A 76 18.54 -2.09 -42.77
CA LEU A 76 19.73 -2.92 -42.88
C LEU A 76 19.73 -3.76 -44.15
N MET A 77 18.58 -4.31 -44.51
CA MET A 77 18.42 -5.16 -45.69
C MET A 77 18.47 -4.35 -46.99
N ASP A 78 17.71 -3.26 -47.09
CA ASP A 78 17.51 -2.52 -48.33
C ASP A 78 18.62 -1.50 -48.59
N SER A 79 19.14 -0.83 -47.55
CA SER A 79 20.13 0.25 -47.73
C SER A 79 21.57 -0.22 -47.62
N VAL A 80 21.84 -1.25 -46.81
CA VAL A 80 23.22 -1.74 -46.54
C VAL A 80 23.46 -3.14 -47.14
N ASN A 81 22.44 -3.79 -47.73
CA ASN A 81 22.50 -5.19 -48.17
C ASN A 81 23.03 -6.15 -47.08
N PHE A 82 22.79 -5.78 -45.82
CA PHE A 82 23.24 -6.52 -44.66
C PHE A 82 22.24 -7.64 -44.37
N SER A 83 22.38 -8.76 -45.08
CA SER A 83 21.61 -9.97 -44.84
C SER A 83 22.45 -10.95 -44.00
N PRO A 84 21.83 -11.71 -43.06
CA PRO A 84 22.50 -12.81 -42.37
C PRO A 84 23.15 -13.82 -43.32
N ALA A 85 22.60 -13.97 -44.54
CA ALA A 85 23.15 -14.83 -45.58
C ALA A 85 24.46 -14.31 -46.20
N ASN A 86 24.73 -13.01 -46.07
CA ASN A 86 25.91 -12.34 -46.63
C ASN A 86 27.08 -12.30 -45.64
N LEU A 87 26.90 -12.80 -44.41
CA LEU A 87 27.93 -12.82 -43.39
C LEU A 87 28.93 -13.96 -43.63
N SER A 88 30.20 -13.69 -43.39
CA SER A 88 31.20 -14.76 -43.26
C SER A 88 30.87 -15.64 -42.05
N GLY A 89 31.33 -16.89 -42.05
CA GLY A 89 31.12 -17.79 -40.90
C GLY A 89 31.64 -17.22 -39.57
N THR A 90 32.68 -16.38 -39.60
CA THR A 90 33.15 -15.66 -38.41
C THR A 90 32.21 -14.53 -38.00
N GLY A 91 31.68 -13.76 -38.97
CA GLY A 91 30.69 -12.71 -38.72
C GLY A 91 29.41 -13.25 -38.08
N SER A 92 28.88 -14.37 -38.59
CA SER A 92 27.68 -15.00 -38.03
C SER A 92 27.92 -15.50 -36.59
N ARG A 93 29.10 -16.03 -36.27
CA ARG A 93 29.44 -16.45 -34.90
C ARG A 93 29.47 -15.28 -33.93
N TYR A 94 30.05 -14.14 -34.32
CA TYR A 94 30.06 -12.95 -33.46
C TYR A 94 28.67 -12.35 -33.27
N LEU A 95 27.86 -12.31 -34.33
CA LEU A 95 26.48 -11.84 -34.23
C LEU A 95 25.64 -12.73 -33.30
N ASN A 96 25.76 -14.06 -33.43
CA ASN A 96 25.07 -14.99 -32.54
C ASN A 96 25.53 -14.84 -31.08
N ALA A 97 26.84 -14.73 -30.84
CA ALA A 97 27.36 -14.49 -29.49
C ALA A 97 26.83 -13.19 -28.87
N LEU A 98 26.65 -12.14 -29.68
CA LEU A 98 26.04 -10.88 -29.23
C LEU A 98 24.55 -11.06 -28.90
N VAL A 99 23.79 -11.78 -29.74
CA VAL A 99 22.38 -12.11 -29.48
C VAL A 99 22.25 -12.93 -28.20
N ASP A 100 23.06 -13.98 -28.05
CA ASP A 100 23.08 -14.83 -26.85
C ASP A 100 23.42 -14.02 -25.59
N SER A 101 24.40 -13.10 -25.69
CA SER A 101 24.75 -12.20 -24.59
C SER A 101 23.58 -11.27 -24.22
N ALA A 102 22.88 -10.72 -25.22
CA ALA A 102 21.74 -9.84 -25.00
C ALA A 102 20.54 -10.57 -24.37
N VAL A 103 20.34 -11.83 -24.72
CA VAL A 103 19.34 -12.72 -24.10
C VAL A 103 19.73 -13.08 -22.67
N ALA A 104 20.98 -13.47 -22.43
CA ALA A 104 21.47 -13.81 -21.10
C ALA A 104 21.46 -12.63 -20.12
N LEU A 105 21.66 -11.41 -20.63
CA LEU A 105 21.55 -10.16 -19.88
C LEU A 105 20.10 -9.65 -19.78
N GLU A 106 19.13 -10.38 -20.31
CA GLU A 106 17.69 -10.04 -20.28
C GLU A 106 17.40 -8.61 -20.75
N THR A 107 18.17 -8.11 -21.71
CA THR A 107 18.10 -6.71 -22.20
C THR A 107 16.76 -6.33 -22.82
N LYS A 108 15.92 -7.32 -23.14
CA LYS A 108 14.56 -7.15 -23.67
C LYS A 108 13.48 -7.27 -22.60
N ASP A 109 13.82 -7.72 -21.39
CA ASP A 109 12.84 -7.80 -20.32
C ASP A 109 12.59 -6.40 -19.73
N THR A 110 11.60 -5.72 -20.31
CA THR A 110 11.13 -4.44 -19.79
C THR A 110 10.60 -4.54 -18.35
N SER A 111 10.30 -5.74 -17.81
CA SER A 111 9.89 -5.89 -16.41
C SER A 111 11.05 -5.66 -15.44
N LEU A 112 12.29 -6.01 -15.82
CA LEU A 112 13.51 -5.68 -15.07
C LEU A 112 13.90 -4.20 -15.17
N ALA A 113 13.56 -3.55 -16.29
CA ALA A 113 13.74 -2.11 -16.48
C ALA A 113 12.55 -1.27 -15.99
N SER A 114 11.42 -1.91 -15.66
CA SER A 114 10.18 -1.24 -15.27
C SER A 114 10.26 -0.84 -13.81
N PHE A 115 10.09 0.45 -13.53
CA PHE A 115 9.97 0.96 -12.17
C PHE A 115 8.67 0.51 -11.46
N ILE A 116 7.72 -0.11 -12.18
CA ILE A 116 6.37 -0.36 -11.66
C ILE A 116 6.32 -1.37 -10.50
N PRO A 117 6.97 -2.56 -10.57
CA PRO A 117 7.00 -3.47 -9.42
C PRO A 117 7.62 -2.82 -8.18
N VAL A 118 8.75 -2.11 -8.36
CA VAL A 118 9.43 -1.37 -7.29
C VAL A 118 8.54 -0.30 -6.69
N VAL A 119 7.84 0.49 -7.52
CA VAL A 119 6.91 1.52 -7.04
C VAL A 119 5.71 0.91 -6.30
N ASN A 120 5.19 -0.23 -6.76
CA ASN A 120 4.08 -0.91 -6.09
C ASN A 120 4.50 -1.49 -4.73
N ASP A 121 5.67 -2.12 -4.65
CA ASP A 121 6.23 -2.61 -3.39
C ASP A 121 6.46 -1.46 -2.41
N LEU A 122 7.09 -0.37 -2.85
CA LEU A 122 7.28 0.85 -2.05
C LEU A 122 5.95 1.47 -1.59
N THR A 123 4.93 1.47 -2.44
CA THR A 123 3.60 2.01 -2.10
C THR A 123 2.89 1.15 -1.05
N SER A 124 3.04 -0.17 -1.15
CA SER A 124 2.53 -1.12 -0.16
C SER A 124 3.23 -0.93 1.18
N ASP A 125 4.57 -0.87 1.18
CA ASP A 125 5.37 -0.66 2.38
C ASP A 125 5.08 0.69 3.06
N LEU A 126 4.90 1.75 2.27
CA LEU A 126 4.50 3.06 2.76
C LEU A 126 3.13 3.01 3.45
N SER A 127 2.16 2.31 2.85
CA SER A 127 0.81 2.16 3.39
C SER A 127 0.81 1.36 4.71
N LEU A 128 1.57 0.27 4.77
CA LEU A 128 1.75 -0.53 5.98
C LEU A 128 2.43 0.27 7.10
N THR A 129 3.48 1.02 6.77
CA THR A 129 4.20 1.88 7.71
C THR A 129 3.28 2.98 8.25
N LYS A 130 2.47 3.60 7.39
CA LYS A 130 1.51 4.62 7.79
C LYS A 130 0.45 4.07 8.75
N SER A 131 -0.08 2.87 8.48
CA SER A 131 -1.03 2.21 9.37
C SER A 131 -0.45 1.95 10.76
N LYS A 132 0.79 1.44 10.83
CA LYS A 132 1.49 1.21 12.11
C LYS A 132 1.74 2.50 12.87
N ASN A 133 2.07 3.60 12.18
CA ASN A 133 2.25 4.90 12.82
C ASN A 133 0.96 5.43 13.45
N GLU A 134 -0.19 5.28 12.79
CA GLU A 134 -1.48 5.69 13.37
C GLU A 134 -1.84 4.82 14.60
N GLU A 135 -1.54 3.52 14.56
CA GLU A 135 -1.73 2.62 15.71
C GLU A 135 -0.86 3.04 16.91
N ILE A 136 0.45 3.26 16.69
CA ILE A 136 1.37 3.74 17.73
C ILE A 136 0.90 5.07 18.33
N LYS A 137 0.40 5.98 17.49
CA LYS A 137 -0.11 7.28 17.93
C LYS A 137 -1.33 7.15 18.85
N LEU A 138 -2.22 6.20 18.55
CA LEU A 138 -3.36 5.89 19.43
C LEU A 138 -2.91 5.28 20.76
N GLU A 139 -1.95 4.36 20.73
CA GLU A 139 -1.40 3.76 21.95
C GLU A 139 -0.70 4.80 22.84
N LEU A 140 0.08 5.70 22.23
CA LEU A 140 0.74 6.80 22.93
C LEU A 140 -0.28 7.70 23.64
N GLY A 141 -1.34 8.10 22.95
CA GLY A 141 -2.40 8.93 23.55
C GLY A 141 -3.17 8.21 24.67
N LYS A 142 -3.29 6.88 24.61
CA LYS A 142 -3.86 6.08 25.72
C LYS A 142 -2.91 6.06 26.92
N LEU A 143 -1.62 5.88 26.67
CA LEU A 143 -0.60 5.86 27.72
C LEU A 143 -0.49 7.21 28.43
N GLU A 144 -0.55 8.32 27.69
CA GLU A 144 -0.54 9.68 28.26
C GLU A 144 -1.73 9.92 29.20
N LYS A 145 -2.94 9.49 28.82
CA LYS A 145 -4.14 9.60 29.67
C LYS A 145 -3.99 8.77 30.95
N ASN A 146 -3.50 7.54 30.82
CA ASN A 146 -3.26 6.65 31.97
C ASN A 146 -2.20 7.20 32.92
N LEU A 147 -1.12 7.76 32.38
CA LEU A 147 -0.06 8.39 33.17
C LEU A 147 -0.61 9.60 33.93
N THR A 148 -1.38 10.45 33.24
CA THR A 148 -2.03 11.62 33.86
C THR A 148 -2.97 11.21 35.00
N ALA A 149 -3.81 10.18 34.79
CA ALA A 149 -4.70 9.66 35.82
C ALA A 149 -3.94 9.11 37.03
N THR A 150 -2.85 8.36 36.77
CA THR A 150 -1.99 7.80 37.82
C THR A 150 -1.31 8.89 38.64
N LEU A 151 -0.78 9.93 38.01
CA LEU A 151 -0.14 11.06 38.69
C LEU A 151 -1.12 11.87 39.55
N VAL A 152 -2.35 12.07 39.07
CA VAL A 152 -3.41 12.72 39.86
C VAL A 152 -3.75 11.87 41.08
N LEU A 153 -3.90 10.56 40.91
CA LEU A 153 -4.19 9.64 42.01
C LEU A 153 -3.06 9.61 43.04
N GLU A 154 -1.80 9.57 42.59
CA GLU A 154 -0.62 9.62 43.47
C GLU A 154 -0.62 10.90 44.32
N LYS A 155 -0.91 12.06 43.72
CA LYS A 155 -1.00 13.33 44.44
C LYS A 155 -2.11 13.31 45.50
N CYS A 156 -3.29 12.78 45.18
CA CYS A 156 -4.38 12.63 46.13
C CYS A 156 -3.98 11.74 47.31
N LEU A 157 -3.32 10.61 47.04
CA LEU A 157 -2.84 9.70 48.08
C LEU A 157 -1.77 10.34 48.97
N GLN A 158 -0.86 11.14 48.41
CA GLN A 158 0.12 11.90 49.19
C GLN A 158 -0.56 12.93 50.12
N ASP A 159 -1.60 13.61 49.64
CA ASP A 159 -2.34 14.60 50.44
C ASP A 159 -3.15 13.93 51.57
N ASP A 160 -3.78 12.78 51.29
CA ASP A 160 -4.51 12.00 52.29
C ASP A 160 -3.58 11.42 53.37
N LEU A 161 -2.38 10.96 52.97
CA LEU A 161 -1.36 10.48 53.90
C LEU A 161 -0.91 11.59 54.86
N LYS A 162 -0.63 12.80 54.34
CA LYS A 162 -0.29 13.97 55.17
C LYS A 162 -1.40 14.31 56.17
N LYS A 163 -2.67 14.27 55.75
CA LYS A 163 -3.80 14.50 56.66
C LYS A 163 -3.86 13.44 57.75
N ALA A 164 -3.71 12.17 57.40
CA ALA A 164 -3.73 11.06 58.35
C ALA A 164 -2.61 11.17 59.40
N GLU A 165 -1.38 11.54 59.00
CA GLU A 165 -0.26 11.79 59.91
C GLU A 165 -0.54 12.94 60.90
N LEU A 166 -1.19 13.99 60.42
CA LEU A 166 -1.56 15.16 61.23
C LEU A 166 -2.64 14.82 62.26
N HIS A 167 -3.65 14.03 61.86
CA HIS A 167 -4.66 13.47 62.77
C HIS A 167 -4.03 12.58 63.83
N LEU A 168 -3.12 11.67 63.44
CA LEU A 168 -2.39 10.79 64.37
C LEU A 168 -1.58 11.58 65.40
N SER A 169 -0.88 12.63 64.96
CA SER A 169 -0.09 13.50 65.84
C SER A 169 -0.98 14.25 66.84
N THR A 170 -2.15 14.72 66.38
CA THR A 170 -3.12 15.42 67.23
C THR A 170 -3.73 14.51 68.30
N GLU A 171 -4.11 13.29 67.94
CA GLU A 171 -4.63 12.30 68.90
C GLU A 171 -3.55 11.87 69.92
N ARG A 172 -2.31 11.65 69.48
CA ARG A 172 -1.19 11.41 70.41
C ARG A 172 -0.99 12.54 71.41
N ALA A 173 -1.06 13.80 70.95
CA ALA A 173 -0.93 14.96 71.82
C ALA A 173 -2.06 15.04 72.86
N LYS A 174 -3.31 14.74 72.46
CA LYS A 174 -4.45 14.69 73.39
C LYS A 174 -4.29 13.59 74.45
N VAL A 175 -3.91 12.37 74.03
CA VAL A 175 -3.68 11.25 74.95
C VAL A 175 -2.58 11.59 75.95
N ASN A 176 -1.48 12.21 75.51
CA ASN A 176 -0.39 12.62 76.39
C ASN A 176 -0.75 13.80 77.33
N SER A 177 -1.75 14.62 76.99
CA SER A 177 -2.24 15.71 77.86
C SER A 177 -3.25 15.26 78.92
N HIS A 178 -3.73 14.01 78.84
CA HIS A 178 -4.66 13.41 79.79
C HIS A 178 -3.99 12.39 80.74
N LEU A 179 -2.67 12.25 80.68
CA LEU A 179 -1.83 11.49 81.60
C LEU A 179 -1.14 12.44 82.60
#